data_AF-A0AAD9TZU7-F1
#
_entry.id   AF-A0AAD9TZU7-F1
#
_cell.length_a   1.000
_cell.length_b   1.000
_cell.length_c   1.000
_cell.angle_alpha   90.00
_cell.angle_beta   90.00
_cell.angle_gamma   90.00
#
_symmetry.space_group_name_H-M   'P 1'
#
loop_
_entity.id
_entity.type
_entity.pdbx_description
1 polymer ?
#
loop_
_entity_poly.entity_id
_entity_poly.type
_entity_poly.pdbx_seq_one_letter_code
_entity_poly.pdbx_strand_id
1 'polypeptide(L)' 'MVLGGAPIGCRLWHEVDMVLTPCNIGRQHWLLVTVDLTCCKMFIVDPWRQEVEAHIRKQQVAPLHYFVPSMLHQPEFHTK' A
#
# COMPACT_ATOMS: atom_id res chain seq x y z
N MET A 1 -30.71 -9.25 9.87
CA MET A 1 -29.34 -8.79 10.19
C MET A 1 -28.41 -9.97 9.92
N VAL A 2 -27.88 -10.08 8.71
CA VAL A 2 -26.99 -11.19 8.32
C VAL A 2 -25.58 -10.72 8.63
N LEU A 3 -24.93 -11.35 9.60
CA LEU A 3 -23.50 -11.13 9.85
C LEU A 3 -22.76 -11.61 8.60
N GLY A 4 -22.18 -10.65 7.88
CA GLY A 4 -21.55 -10.85 6.58
C GLY A 4 -20.35 -11.78 6.67
N GLY A 5 -20.47 -12.95 6.05
CA GLY A 5 -19.31 -13.72 5.63
C GLY A 5 -18.66 -13.04 4.42
N ALA A 6 -17.33 -13.03 4.37
CA ALA A 6 -16.61 -12.53 3.20
C ALA A 6 -17.04 -13.30 1.93
N PRO A 7 -17.10 -12.65 0.76
CA PRO A 7 -17.32 -13.35 -0.51
C PRO A 7 -16.34 -14.52 -0.67
N ILE A 8 -16.79 -15.61 -1.29
CA ILE A 8 -15.96 -16.82 -1.50
C ILE A 8 -14.67 -16.42 -2.23
N GLY A 9 -13.52 -16.68 -1.60
CA GLY A 9 -12.18 -16.34 -2.13
C GLY A 9 -11.57 -15.06 -1.57
N CYS A 10 -12.30 -14.28 -0.78
CA CYS A 10 -11.75 -13.12 -0.06
C CYS A 10 -11.26 -13.52 1.33
N ARG A 11 -10.07 -13.05 1.71
CA ARG A 11 -9.57 -13.15 3.10
C ARG A 11 -10.06 -11.97 3.93
N LEU A 12 -10.28 -12.19 5.21
CA LEU A 12 -10.54 -11.10 6.15
C LEU A 12 -9.24 -10.32 6.38
N TRP A 13 -9.34 -9.01 6.64
CA TRP A 13 -8.15 -8.15 6.80
C TRP A 13 -7.17 -8.61 7.89
N HIS A 14 -7.68 -9.25 8.94
CA HIS A 14 -6.85 -9.80 10.02
C HIS A 14 -6.10 -11.09 9.63
N GLU A 15 -6.38 -11.65 8.46
CA GLU A 15 -5.70 -12.84 7.90
C GLU A 15 -4.71 -12.47 6.79
N VAL A 16 -4.46 -11.17 6.58
CA VAL A 16 -3.60 -10.64 5.51
C VAL A 16 -2.36 -10.02 6.16
N ASP A 17 -1.19 -10.59 5.85
CA ASP A 17 0.09 -10.05 6.33
C ASP A 17 0.60 -8.90 5.45
N MET A 18 0.24 -8.92 4.16
CA MET A 18 0.80 -8.01 3.17
C MET A 18 -0.20 -7.67 2.07
N VAL A 19 -0.21 -6.40 1.67
CA VAL A 19 -0.96 -5.90 0.51
C VAL A 19 0.02 -5.44 -0.55
N LEU A 20 -0.20 -5.90 -1.79
CA LEU A 20 0.53 -5.44 -2.96
C LEU A 20 -0.38 -4.54 -3.78
N THR A 21 0.04 -3.28 -3.97
CA THR A 21 -0.73 -2.29 -4.73
C THR A 21 0.12 -1.73 -5.87
N PRO A 22 -0.29 -1.93 -7.14
CA PRO A 22 0.33 -1.25 -8.25
C PRO A 22 -0.05 0.24 -8.23
N CYS A 23 0.93 1.12 -8.37
CA CYS A 23 0.73 2.56 -8.35
C CYS A 23 1.23 3.18 -9.64
N ASN A 24 0.32 3.71 -10.44
CA ASN A 24 0.69 4.51 -11.59
C ASN A 24 1.04 5.92 -11.11
N ILE A 25 2.27 6.35 -11.37
CA ILE A 25 2.75 7.69 -11.08
C ILE A 25 2.99 8.46 -12.38
N GLY A 26 2.65 9.75 -12.34
CA GLY A 26 2.88 10.65 -13.49
C GLY A 26 2.22 10.22 -14.79
N ARG A 27 1.24 9.30 -14.76
CA ARG A 27 0.55 8.71 -15.93
C ARG A 27 1.43 7.85 -16.85
N GLN A 28 2.67 7.58 -16.50
CA GLN A 28 3.65 6.95 -17.41
C GLN A 28 4.50 5.87 -16.75
N HIS A 29 4.61 5.87 -15.42
CA HIS A 29 5.46 4.94 -14.71
C HIS A 29 4.66 4.16 -13.66
N TRP A 30 5.02 2.90 -13.44
CA TRP A 30 4.35 2.04 -12.48
C TRP A 30 5.33 1.62 -11.39
N LEU A 31 4.91 1.85 -10.15
CA LEU A 31 5.57 1.39 -8.94
C LEU A 31 4.78 0.24 -8.33
N LEU A 32 5.46 -0.61 -7.57
CA LEU A 32 4.81 -1.54 -6.66
C LEU A 32 4.92 -0.99 -5.24
N VAL A 33 3.79 -0.72 -4.60
CA VAL A 33 3.74 -0.42 -3.17
C VAL A 33 3.41 -1.70 -2.42
N THR A 34 4.31 -2.05 -1.50
CA THR A 34 4.11 -3.16 -0.58
C THR A 34 3.73 -2.59 0.77
N VAL A 35 2.57 -2.96 1.28
CA VAL A 35 2.13 -2.60 2.63
C VAL A 35 2.24 -3.84 3.50
N ASP A 36 3.18 -3.83 4.42
CA ASP A 36 3.33 -4.85 5.45
C ASP A 36 2.40 -4.49 6.61
N LEU A 37 1.35 -5.30 6.80
CA LEU A 37 0.34 -5.10 7.83
C LEU A 37 0.81 -5.61 9.19
N THR A 38 1.82 -6.49 9.23
CA THR A 38 2.36 -7.02 10.49
C THR A 38 3.15 -5.98 11.26
N CYS A 39 3.87 -5.11 10.55
CA CYS A 39 4.68 -4.04 11.15
C CYS A 39 4.21 -2.63 10.79
N CYS A 40 3.07 -2.50 10.11
CA CYS A 40 2.47 -1.22 9.72
C CYS A 40 3.41 -0.35 8.86
N LYS A 41 4.11 -0.94 7.90
CA LYS A 41 5.09 -0.23 7.05
C LYS A 41 4.71 -0.26 5.58
N MET A 42 5.07 0.81 4.87
CA MET A 42 4.98 0.87 3.42
C MET A 42 6.37 0.89 2.79
N PHE A 43 6.54 0.07 1.76
CA PHE A 43 7.75 0.01 0.95
C PHE A 43 7.38 0.34 -0.49
N ILE A 44 8.19 1.20 -1.10
CA ILE A 44 8.04 1.54 -2.51
C ILE A 44 9.12 0.79 -3.28
N VAL A 45 8.69 0.00 -4.26
CA VAL A 45 9.57 -0.73 -5.17
C VAL A 45 9.41 -0.12 -6.55
N ASP A 46 10.47 0.55 -7.01
CA ASP A 46 10.58 1.03 -8.38
C ASP A 46 11.30 -0.03 -9.23
N PRO A 47 10.69 -0.55 -10.31
CA PRO A 47 11.34 -1.52 -11.18
C PRO A 47 12.61 -1.00 -11.86
N TRP A 48 12.76 0.32 -12.00
CA TRP A 48 13.98 0.97 -12.51
C TRP A 48 14.98 1.30 -11.40
N ARG A 49 14.71 0.93 -10.14
CA ARG A 49 15.57 1.20 -8.97
C ARG A 49 15.91 2.68 -8.80
N GLN A 50 14.99 3.55 -9.21
CA GLN A 50 15.12 4.99 -9.06
C GLN A 50 14.54 5.43 -7.70
N GLU A 51 15.12 6.48 -7.13
CA GLU A 51 14.49 7.10 -5.97
C GLU A 51 13.23 7.84 -6.42
N VAL A 52 12.10 7.50 -5.80
CA VAL A 52 10.84 8.18 -6.09
C VAL A 52 10.84 9.55 -5.42
N GLU A 53 10.57 10.59 -6.20
CA GLU A 53 10.58 11.96 -5.72
C GLU A 53 9.62 12.18 -4.53
N ALA A 54 10.04 13.00 -3.56
CA ALA A 54 9.28 13.22 -2.33
C ALA A 54 7.86 13.76 -2.57
N HIS A 55 7.69 14.60 -3.60
CA HIS A 55 6.38 15.16 -3.94
C HIS A 55 5.43 14.09 -4.50
N ILE A 56 5.93 13.15 -5.32
CA ILE A 56 5.18 12.00 -5.83
C ILE A 56 4.78 11.07 -4.69
N ARG A 57 5.73 10.74 -3.79
CA ARG A 57 5.45 9.96 -2.58
C ARG A 57 4.28 10.56 -1.79
N LYS A 58 4.30 11.87 -1.56
CA LYS A 58 3.28 12.58 -0.78
C LYS A 58 1.92 12.69 -1.48
N GLN A 59 1.90 12.91 -2.79
CA GLN A 59 0.65 13.21 -3.51
C GLN A 59 -0.03 11.98 -4.08
N GLN A 60 0.74 10.96 -4.46
CA GLN A 60 0.23 9.84 -5.26
C GLN A 60 0.33 8.51 -4.52
N VAL A 61 1.31 8.34 -3.62
CA VAL A 61 1.49 7.10 -2.84
C VAL A 61 0.87 7.20 -1.45
N ALA A 62 1.09 8.31 -0.73
CA ALA A 62 0.57 8.51 0.62
C ALA A 62 -0.96 8.34 0.74
N PRO A 63 -1.81 8.65 -0.26
CA PRO A 63 -3.25 8.38 -0.15
C PRO A 63 -3.62 6.91 0.09
N LEU A 64 -2.74 5.95 -0.22
CA LEU A 64 -2.95 4.52 0.07
C LEU A 64 -3.11 4.25 1.58
N HIS A 65 -2.58 5.12 2.44
CA HIS A 65 -2.79 5.04 3.87
C HIS A 65 -4.28 5.09 4.23
N TYR A 66 -5.09 5.82 3.48
CA TYR A 66 -6.53 5.93 3.76
C TYR A 66 -7.31 4.67 3.35
N PHE A 67 -6.73 3.82 2.49
CA PHE A 67 -7.34 2.57 2.05
C PHE A 67 -6.95 1.37 2.93
N VAL A 68 -5.80 1.44 3.60
CA VAL A 68 -5.36 0.41 4.54
C VAL A 68 -5.87 0.79 5.94
N PRO A 69 -6.75 -0.01 6.55
CA PRO A 69 -7.53 0.41 7.71
C PRO A 69 -6.61 0.83 8.85
N SER A 70 -6.80 2.04 9.40
CA SER A 70 -6.40 2.64 10.71
C SER A 70 -5.02 2.34 11.35
N MET A 71 -4.24 1.40 10.82
CA MET A 71 -3.02 0.81 11.38
C MET A 71 -1.76 1.57 10.94
N LEU A 72 -1.84 2.39 9.90
CA LEU A 72 -0.71 3.13 9.34
C LEU A 72 -0.65 4.58 9.83
N HIS A 73 -0.94 4.83 11.10
CA HIS A 73 -1.13 6.19 11.64
C HIS A 73 0.05 7.16 11.40
N GLN A 74 1.25 6.68 11.03
CA GLN A 74 2.33 7.50 10.46
C GLN A 74 3.09 6.68 9.40
N PRO A 75 2.83 6.87 8.09
CA PRO A 75 3.52 6.11 7.06
C PRO A 75 5.00 6.49 7.02
N GLU A 76 5.87 5.56 7.43
CA GLU A 76 7.30 5.62 7.16
C GLU A 76 7.56 5.08 5.74
N PHE A 77 8.10 5.92 4.86
CA PHE A 77 8.45 5.53 3.51
C PHE A 77 9.89 5.03 3.46
N HIS A 78 10.05 3.76 3.08
CA HIS A 78 11.35 3.16 2.86
C HIS A 78 11.56 2.85 1.38
N THR A 79 12.73 3.22 0.86
CA THR A 79 13.23 2.79 -0.44
C THR A 79 14.09 1.54 -0.22
N LYS A 80 13.81 0.46 -0.96
CA LYS A 80 14.66 -0.74 -0.96
C LYS A 80 15.68 -0.69 -2.10
#